data_AF-A0A7V0T4H6-F1
#
_entry.id   AF-A0A7V0T4H6-F1
#
_cell.length_a   1.000
_cell.length_b   1.000
_cell.length_c   1.000
_cell.angle_alpha   90.00
_cell.angle_beta   90.00
_cell.angle_gamma   90.00
#
_symmetry.space_group_name_H-M   'P 1'
#
loop_
_entity.id
_entity.type
_entity.pdbx_description
1 polymer ?
#
loop_
_entity_poly.entity_id
_entity_poly.type
_entity_poly.pdbx_seq_one_letter_code
_entity_poly.pdbx_strand_id
1 'polypeptide(L)' 'VLRLLSYRSGRLRVRHVDMLDGTPLLDIKPYVPEFDAHPDANSGWLARHLGGRRDAKA' A
#
# COMPACT_ATOMS: atom_id res chain seq x y z
N VAL A 1 -7.57 -5.00 1.85
CA VAL A 1 -6.47 -4.08 2.25
C VAL A 1 -5.86 -4.58 3.54
N LEU A 2 -4.54 -4.60 3.66
CA LEU A 2 -3.82 -5.11 4.84
C LEU A 2 -2.88 -4.04 5.40
N ARG A 3 -2.36 -4.26 6.61
CA ARG A 3 -1.33 -3.37 7.18
C ARG A 3 0.04 -4.04 7.10
N LEU A 4 1.00 -3.34 6.51
CA LEU A 4 2.41 -3.68 6.57
C LEU A 4 2.97 -3.38 7.97
N LEU A 5 3.60 -4.38 8.60
CA LEU A 5 4.25 -4.26 9.90
C LEU A 5 5.77 -4.06 9.76
N SER A 6 6.41 -4.80 8.86
CA SER A 6 7.85 -4.67 8.62
C SER A 6 8.26 -5.29 7.29
N TYR A 7 9.36 -4.78 6.72
CA TYR A 7 10.07 -5.38 5.60
C TYR A 7 11.49 -5.79 6.03
N ARG A 8 11.86 -7.06 5.81
CA ARG A 8 13.20 -7.59 6.11
C ARG A 8 13.57 -8.65 5.06
N SER A 9 14.70 -8.46 4.39
CA SER A 9 15.29 -9.45 3.47
C SER A 9 14.29 -10.03 2.45
N GLY A 10 13.56 -9.18 1.74
CA GLY A 10 12.58 -9.63 0.75
C GLY A 10 11.25 -10.13 1.33
N ARG A 11 11.08 -10.16 2.65
CA ARG A 11 9.86 -10.64 3.32
C ARG A 11 9.08 -9.52 3.97
N LEU A 12 7.76 -9.53 3.75
CA LEU A 12 6.81 -8.62 4.38
C LEU A 12 6.12 -9.33 5.54
N ARG A 13 6.14 -8.73 6.74
CA ARG A 13 5.22 -9.11 7.82
C ARG A 13 4.02 -8.21 7.74
N VAL A 14 2.84 -8.80 7.67
CA VAL A 14 1.56 -8.09 7.49
C VAL A 14 0.56 -8.52 8.55
N ARG A 15 -0.47 -7.70 8.78
CA ARG A 15 -1.65 -8.04 9.58
C ARG A 15 -2.94 -7.76 8.82
N HIS A 16 -4.04 -8.33 9.29
CA HIS A 16 -5.37 -8.23 8.69
C HIS A 16 -5.43 -8.91 7.31
N VAL A 17 -4.94 -10.15 7.26
CA VAL A 17 -5.05 -11.02 6.08
C VAL A 17 -6.04 -12.13 6.39
N ASP A 18 -6.73 -12.58 5.36
CA ASP A 18 -7.81 -13.57 5.38
C ASP A 18 -7.56 -14.69 4.34
N MET A 19 -6.30 -15.00 4.08
CA MET A 19 -5.84 -16.04 3.15
C MET A 19 -5.25 -17.23 3.89
N LEU A 20 -5.37 -18.42 3.31
CA LEU A 20 -4.75 -19.63 3.81
C LEU A 20 -3.23 -19.61 3.60
N ASP A 21 -2.52 -20.40 4.41
CA ASP A 21 -1.09 -20.60 4.21
C ASP A 21 -0.82 -21.22 2.83
N GLY A 22 0.28 -20.79 2.20
CA GLY A 22 0.65 -21.21 0.85
C GLY A 22 -0.14 -20.57 -0.30
N THR A 23 -1.12 -19.68 -0.03
CA THR A 23 -1.84 -18.96 -1.09
C THR A 23 -0.86 -18.16 -1.98
N PRO A 24 -0.82 -18.38 -3.30
CA PRO A 24 0.09 -17.67 -4.20
C PRO A 24 -0.19 -16.16 -4.25
N LEU A 25 0.87 -15.35 -4.17
CA LEU A 25 0.79 -13.90 -4.31
C LEU A 25 0.98 -13.49 -5.77
N LEU A 26 0.04 -12.72 -6.30
CA LEU A 26 0.10 -12.25 -7.70
C LEU A 26 0.76 -10.88 -7.83
N ASP A 27 0.44 -9.95 -6.93
CA ASP A 27 0.88 -8.56 -7.04
C ASP A 27 0.83 -7.83 -5.68
N ILE A 28 1.66 -6.79 -5.55
CA ILE A 28 1.68 -5.89 -4.40
C ILE A 28 1.58 -4.45 -4.92
N LYS A 29 0.58 -3.72 -4.45
CA LYS A 29 0.40 -2.30 -4.77
C LYS A 29 0.48 -1.43 -3.52
N PRO A 30 1.01 -0.19 -3.64
CA PRO A 30 0.90 0.75 -2.55
C PRO A 30 -0.56 1.17 -2.42
N TYR A 31 -0.97 1.46 -1.20
CA TYR A 31 -2.30 2.03 -0.95
C TYR A 31 -2.34 3.49 -1.40
N VAL A 32 -3.43 4.01 -1.96
CA VAL A 32 -3.48 5.43 -2.39
C VAL A 32 -4.72 6.10 -1.77
N PRO A 33 -4.55 6.87 -0.68
CA PRO A 33 -5.68 7.46 0.06
C PRO A 33 -6.63 8.29 -0.80
N GLU A 34 -6.14 8.92 -1.87
CA GLU A 34 -6.97 9.72 -2.78
C GLU A 34 -7.98 8.89 -3.57
N PHE A 35 -7.76 7.58 -3.70
CA PHE A 35 -8.63 6.65 -4.44
C PHE A 35 -9.28 5.60 -3.53
N ASP A 36 -8.91 5.54 -2.26
CA ASP A 36 -9.29 4.46 -1.35
C ASP A 36 -9.81 4.98 0.02
N ALA A 37 -10.46 4.13 0.82
CA ALA A 37 -11.23 4.52 2.01
C ALA A 37 -10.46 4.72 3.36
N HIS A 38 -9.13 4.70 3.38
CA HIS A 38 -8.29 4.87 4.57
C HIS A 38 -7.45 6.14 4.43
N PRO A 39 -7.96 7.31 4.87
CA PRO A 39 -7.33 8.61 4.63
C PRO A 39 -5.94 8.73 5.29
N ASP A 40 -5.73 8.03 6.41
CA ASP A 40 -4.46 8.08 7.16
C ASP A 40 -3.39 7.09 6.64
N ALA A 41 -3.70 6.34 5.59
CA ALA A 41 -2.75 5.39 5.01
C ALA A 41 -1.62 6.11 4.25
N ASN A 42 -0.46 5.45 4.14
CA ASN A 42 0.69 5.99 3.42
C ASN A 42 0.77 5.38 2.01
N SER A 43 0.97 6.23 1.00
CA SER A 43 1.24 5.82 -0.39
C SER A 43 2.61 5.20 -0.64
N GLY A 44 3.42 5.01 0.41
CA GLY A 44 4.64 4.23 0.39
C GLY A 44 5.64 4.74 -0.66
N TRP A 45 6.11 3.85 -1.53
CA TRP A 45 7.06 4.21 -2.58
C TRP A 45 6.46 5.13 -3.66
N LEU A 46 5.13 5.16 -3.79
CA LEU A 46 4.44 6.02 -4.75
C LEU A 46 4.37 7.47 -4.26
N ALA A 47 4.46 7.73 -2.95
CA ALA A 47 4.34 9.06 -2.37
C ALA A 47 5.24 10.11 -3.05
N ARG A 48 6.48 9.72 -3.45
CA ARG A 48 7.43 10.61 -4.13
C ARG A 48 6.97 11.11 -5.51
N HIS A 49 6.05 10.40 -6.15
CA HIS A 49 5.55 10.72 -7.49
C HIS A 49 4.19 11.44 -7.44
N LEU A 50 3.51 11.43 -6.29
CA LEU A 50 2.22 12.11 -6.11
C LEU A 50 2.39 13.62 -5.83
N GLY A 51 3.57 14.06 -5.39
CA GLY A 51 3.85 15.45 -5.01
C GLY A 51 3.67 16.51 -6.10
N GLY A 52 3.56 16.13 -7.38
CA GLY A 52 3.35 17.05 -8.51
C GLY A 52 1.91 17.19 -8.99
N ARG A 53 0.92 16.52 -8.37
CA ARG A 53 -0.48 16.51 -8.86
C ARG A 53 -1.41 17.49 -8.13
N ARG A 54 -0.89 18.37 -7.28
CA ARG A 54 -1.71 19.36 -6.55
C ARG A 54 -2.22 20.52 -7.43
N ASP A 55 -1.66 20.71 -8.63
CA ASP A 55 -2.00 21.86 -9.50
C ASP A 55 -2.88 21.50 -10.71
N ALA A 56 -3.31 20.25 -10.86
CA ALA A 56 -4.09 19.79 -12.03
C ALA A 56 -5.61 19.73 -11.80
N LYS A 57 -6.10 20.35 -10.72
CA LYS A 57 -7.54 20.54 -10.45
C LYS A 57 -7.76 21.96 -9.90
N ALA A 58 -7.62 22.93 -10.78
CA ALA A 58 -8.19 24.28 -10.64
C ALA A 58 -9.13 24.51 -11.84
#